data_AF-A0A699YZX2-F1
#
_entry.id   AF-A0A699YZX2-F1
#
_cell.length_a   1.000
_cell.length_b   1.000
_cell.length_c   1.000
_cell.angle_alpha   90.00
_cell.angle_beta   90.00
_cell.angle_gamma   90.00
#
_symmetry.space_group_name_H-M   'P 1'
#
loop_
_entity.id
_entity.type
_entity.pdbx_description
1 polymer ?
#
loop_
_entity_poly.entity_id
_entity_poly.type
_entity_poly.pdbx_seq_one_letter_code
_entity_poly.pdbx_strand_id
1 'polypeptide(L)'
;MQGETADEVAGLARAMLNKCVRVSIGHPVVDIVGTGGDGIGSVNISTGASIVAAAAGARVAKHGNRSVSSLCGSADVLEALGVAIDLGPEGVTACLHEARVGFMYAPRYHPAMKAVRPVRAALKVRTVLNMLGPLLNPAEAEYGLVGVYSTDISELMATSLLRLGLRKALVVHSAGLDELTPMAPADVVEVEAGQPGLKRYRLDPLDMGIARCQVEDLKGGDAALNAQILRDVFGGARGERSGR
;
A
#
# COMPACT_ATOMS: atom_id res chain seq x y z
N MET A 1 -17.59 19.97 -8.05
CA MET A 1 -18.07 18.57 -8.02
C MET A 1 -18.30 18.22 -6.56
N GLN A 2 -19.38 17.50 -6.25
CA GLN A 2 -19.61 16.97 -4.90
C GLN A 2 -18.45 16.02 -4.56
N GLY A 3 -17.84 16.17 -3.39
CA GLY A 3 -16.83 15.23 -2.92
C GLY A 3 -17.49 13.90 -2.54
N GLU A 4 -16.80 12.79 -2.81
CA GLU A 4 -17.27 11.45 -2.44
C GLU A 4 -17.38 11.33 -0.91
N THR A 5 -18.43 10.66 -0.43
CA THR A 5 -18.61 10.33 0.99
C THR A 5 -17.98 8.98 1.35
N ALA A 6 -17.68 8.77 2.63
CA ALA A 6 -17.10 7.51 3.08
C ALA A 6 -18.02 6.30 2.85
N ASP A 7 -19.35 6.51 2.94
CA ASP A 7 -20.32 5.43 2.71
C ASP A 7 -20.40 5.07 1.21
N GLU A 8 -20.28 6.05 0.30
CA GLU A 8 -20.18 5.80 -1.15
C GLU A 8 -18.91 5.02 -1.50
N VAL A 9 -17.76 5.47 -0.99
CA VAL A 9 -16.47 4.81 -1.22
C VAL A 9 -16.46 3.39 -0.66
N ALA A 10 -16.94 3.19 0.57
CA ALA A 10 -17.06 1.86 1.18
C ALA A 10 -18.06 0.97 0.42
N GLY A 11 -19.19 1.52 -0.04
CA GLY A 11 -20.17 0.80 -0.86
C GLY A 11 -19.58 0.29 -2.17
N LEU A 12 -18.84 1.15 -2.88
CA LEU A 12 -18.12 0.79 -4.10
C LEU A 12 -17.08 -0.30 -3.84
N ALA A 13 -16.24 -0.12 -2.82
CA ALA A 13 -15.23 -1.11 -2.44
C ALA A 13 -15.86 -2.45 -2.07
N ARG A 14 -16.96 -2.46 -1.30
CA ARG A 14 -17.70 -3.69 -0.95
C ARG A 14 -18.25 -4.40 -2.18
N ALA A 15 -18.84 -3.66 -3.13
CA ALA A 15 -19.35 -4.24 -4.37
C ALA A 15 -18.24 -4.92 -5.18
N MET A 16 -17.04 -4.31 -5.22
CA MET A 16 -15.87 -4.88 -5.89
C MET A 16 -15.31 -6.10 -5.15
N LEU A 17 -15.18 -6.04 -3.82
CA LEU A 17 -14.77 -7.18 -2.99
C LEU A 17 -15.71 -8.37 -3.13
N ASN A 18 -17.02 -8.14 -3.29
CA ASN A 18 -18.00 -9.20 -3.56
C ASN A 18 -17.81 -9.90 -4.92
N LYS A 19 -17.04 -9.31 -5.83
CA LYS A 19 -16.72 -9.87 -7.15
C LYS A 19 -15.25 -10.27 -7.28
N CYS A 20 -14.45 -10.09 -6.24
CA CYS A 20 -13.04 -10.48 -6.26
C CYS A 20 -12.89 -11.99 -6.02
N VAL A 21 -11.77 -12.54 -6.48
CA VAL A 21 -11.33 -13.87 -6.05
C VAL A 21 -10.86 -13.73 -4.60
N ARG A 22 -11.44 -14.45 -3.66
CA ARG A 22 -11.12 -14.30 -2.23
C ARG A 22 -9.89 -15.12 -1.84
N VAL A 23 -9.11 -14.62 -0.89
CA VAL A 23 -8.08 -15.39 -0.18
C VAL A 23 -8.56 -15.58 1.25
N SER A 24 -8.83 -16.83 1.63
CA SER A 24 -9.23 -17.12 3.02
C SER A 24 -8.00 -17.28 3.89
N ILE A 25 -7.97 -16.55 5.01
CA ILE A 25 -6.91 -16.61 6.01
C ILE A 25 -7.55 -16.80 7.38
N GLY A 26 -7.12 -17.81 8.12
CA GLY A 26 -7.62 -18.09 9.48
C GLY A 26 -7.01 -17.21 10.58
N HIS A 27 -6.27 -16.16 10.21
CA HIS A 27 -5.51 -15.32 11.13
C HIS A 27 -5.53 -13.87 10.68
N PRO A 28 -5.40 -12.92 11.63
CA PRO A 28 -5.28 -11.52 11.28
C PRO A 28 -4.03 -11.23 10.46
N VAL A 29 -4.19 -10.35 9.47
CA VAL A 29 -3.12 -9.89 8.57
C VAL A 29 -3.16 -8.38 8.42
N VAL A 30 -2.02 -7.83 8.02
CA VAL A 30 -1.84 -6.42 7.68
C VAL A 30 -1.60 -6.24 6.19
N ASP A 31 -2.15 -5.18 5.60
CA ASP A 31 -1.74 -4.67 4.29
C ASP A 31 -0.89 -3.40 4.45
N ILE A 32 0.13 -3.25 3.62
CA ILE A 32 0.96 -2.05 3.54
C ILE A 32 0.95 -1.60 2.09
N VAL A 33 0.20 -0.54 1.80
CA VAL A 33 -0.19 -0.19 0.44
C VAL A 33 -0.46 1.31 0.33
N GLY A 34 -0.24 1.88 -0.85
CA GLY A 34 -0.52 3.28 -1.14
C GLY A 34 -1.53 3.43 -2.27
N THR A 35 -2.14 4.62 -2.39
CA THR A 35 -2.96 4.98 -3.54
C THR A 35 -2.16 5.09 -4.84
N GLY A 36 -0.84 5.26 -4.74
CA GLY A 36 0.09 5.63 -5.79
C GLY A 36 -0.15 7.04 -6.32
N GLY A 37 0.64 7.42 -7.32
CA GLY A 37 0.47 8.68 -8.05
C GLY A 37 1.12 9.90 -7.37
N ASP A 38 2.08 9.67 -6.48
CA ASP A 38 2.93 10.70 -5.87
C ASP A 38 3.89 11.39 -6.86
N GLY A 39 4.19 10.74 -7.99
CA GLY A 39 4.99 11.29 -9.09
C GLY A 39 6.49 11.39 -8.81
N ILE A 40 6.96 10.88 -7.66
CA ILE A 40 8.37 10.98 -7.25
C ILE A 40 9.20 9.82 -7.83
N GLY A 41 8.57 8.67 -8.09
CA GLY A 41 9.29 7.50 -8.59
C GLY A 41 10.26 6.95 -7.55
N SER A 42 9.81 6.88 -6.30
CA SER A 42 10.58 6.36 -5.18
C SER A 42 10.89 4.86 -5.36
N VAL A 43 11.85 4.37 -4.57
CA VAL A 43 12.04 2.94 -4.35
C VAL A 43 10.73 2.32 -3.84
N ASN A 44 10.51 1.02 -4.03
CA ASN A 44 9.26 0.36 -3.62
C ASN A 44 9.16 0.18 -2.09
N ILE A 45 9.04 1.28 -1.34
CA ILE A 45 9.04 1.38 0.12
C ILE A 45 8.02 0.43 0.73
N SER A 46 6.74 0.52 0.36
CA SER A 46 5.71 -0.39 0.88
C SER A 46 5.98 -1.87 0.57
N THR A 47 6.72 -2.20 -0.49
CA THR A 47 7.11 -3.60 -0.78
C THR A 47 8.23 -4.06 0.14
N GLY A 48 9.25 -3.22 0.32
CA GLY A 48 10.33 -3.48 1.28
C GLY A 48 9.80 -3.60 2.72
N ALA A 49 8.94 -2.67 3.12
CA ALA A 49 8.30 -2.65 4.43
C ALA A 49 7.45 -3.92 4.68
N SER A 50 6.73 -4.43 3.68
CA SER A 50 6.00 -5.70 3.80
C SER A 50 6.92 -6.88 4.12
N ILE A 51 8.08 -6.96 3.48
CA ILE A 51 9.05 -8.04 3.71
C ILE A 51 9.66 -7.91 5.12
N VAL A 52 10.06 -6.70 5.51
CA VAL A 52 10.63 -6.43 6.85
C VAL A 52 9.60 -6.72 7.95
N ALA A 53 8.34 -6.30 7.79
CA ALA A 53 7.29 -6.57 8.76
C ALA A 53 7.03 -8.08 8.91
N ALA A 54 7.04 -8.83 7.81
CA ALA A 54 6.89 -10.29 7.85
C ALA A 54 8.07 -10.97 8.57
N ALA A 55 9.30 -10.53 8.30
CA ALA A 55 10.51 -10.99 8.99
C ALA A 55 10.47 -10.66 10.50
N ALA A 56 9.89 -9.51 10.87
CA ALA A 56 9.65 -9.12 12.26
C ALA A 56 8.46 -9.84 12.94
N GLY A 57 7.72 -10.66 12.18
CA GLY A 57 6.69 -11.56 12.69
C GLY A 57 5.24 -11.17 12.45
N ALA A 58 4.99 -10.06 11.76
CA ALA A 58 3.66 -9.76 11.23
C ALA A 58 3.28 -10.76 10.14
N ARG A 59 1.98 -10.95 9.90
CA ARG A 59 1.48 -11.61 8.69
C ARG A 59 1.01 -10.56 7.71
N VAL A 60 1.65 -10.49 6.55
CA VAL A 60 1.44 -9.42 5.58
C VAL A 60 0.75 -9.95 4.33
N ALA A 61 -0.50 -9.58 4.14
CA ALA A 61 -1.25 -9.89 2.93
C ALA A 61 -1.21 -8.66 2.03
N LYS A 62 -0.16 -8.51 1.24
CA LYS A 62 0.06 -7.32 0.41
C LYS A 62 -0.81 -7.38 -0.85
N HIS A 63 -1.68 -6.39 -1.03
CA HIS A 63 -2.35 -6.17 -2.32
C HIS A 63 -1.51 -5.23 -3.18
N GLY A 64 -1.36 -5.54 -4.46
CA GLY A 64 -0.53 -4.71 -5.33
C GLY A 64 -0.73 -4.95 -6.81
N ASN A 65 -0.11 -4.09 -7.60
CA ASN A 65 -0.20 -4.11 -9.04
C ASN A 65 1.14 -3.74 -9.69
N ARG A 66 1.20 -3.89 -11.01
CA ARG A 66 2.23 -3.29 -11.85
C ARG A 66 2.04 -1.79 -11.93
N SER A 67 3.12 -1.08 -12.23
CA SER A 67 3.05 0.36 -12.43
C SER A 67 2.16 0.73 -13.62
N VAL A 68 1.43 1.84 -13.47
CA VAL A 68 0.73 2.54 -14.56
C VAL A 68 1.37 3.90 -14.86
N SER A 69 2.17 4.46 -13.94
CA SER A 69 2.71 5.82 -14.02
C SER A 69 4.15 6.01 -13.49
N SER A 70 4.66 5.10 -12.65
CA SER A 70 6.07 5.05 -12.22
C SER A 70 6.89 4.11 -13.11
N LEU A 71 8.22 4.09 -12.92
CA LEU A 71 9.10 3.15 -13.62
C LEU A 71 8.95 1.68 -13.14
N CYS A 72 8.44 1.47 -11.93
CA CYS A 72 8.37 0.16 -11.31
C CYS A 72 7.27 0.08 -10.23
N GLY A 73 6.34 -0.86 -10.38
CA GLY A 73 5.33 -1.17 -9.37
C GLY A 73 5.74 -2.33 -8.47
N SER A 74 4.95 -2.57 -7.43
CA SER A 74 5.16 -3.69 -6.49
C SER A 74 5.27 -5.06 -7.16
N ALA A 75 4.45 -5.32 -8.19
CA ALA A 75 4.51 -6.57 -8.94
C ALA A 75 5.82 -6.69 -9.74
N ASP A 76 6.26 -5.58 -10.35
CA ASP A 76 7.44 -5.56 -11.22
C ASP A 76 8.72 -5.82 -10.41
N VAL A 77 8.87 -5.19 -9.24
CA VAL A 77 10.03 -5.41 -8.35
C VAL A 77 10.03 -6.81 -7.75
N LEU A 78 8.86 -7.35 -7.38
CA LEU A 78 8.76 -8.70 -6.82
C LEU A 78 9.16 -9.76 -7.86
N GLU A 79 8.75 -9.62 -9.12
CA GLU A 79 9.22 -10.49 -10.20
C GLU A 79 10.72 -10.38 -10.42
N ALA A 80 11.28 -9.16 -10.40
CA ALA A 80 12.74 -8.96 -10.51
C ALA A 80 13.52 -9.55 -9.31
N LEU A 81 12.86 -9.73 -8.16
CA LEU A 81 13.39 -10.47 -7.01
C LEU A 81 13.24 -12.00 -7.15
N GLY A 82 12.54 -12.50 -8.18
CA GLY A 82 12.29 -13.92 -8.42
C GLY A 82 11.04 -14.47 -7.73
N VAL A 83 10.17 -13.60 -7.22
CA VAL A 83 8.91 -14.00 -6.56
C VAL A 83 7.85 -14.35 -7.61
N ALA A 84 7.18 -15.49 -7.44
CA ALA A 84 6.00 -15.83 -8.23
C ALA A 84 4.82 -14.93 -7.83
N ILE A 85 4.49 -13.92 -8.63
CA ILE A 85 3.46 -12.93 -8.29
C ILE A 85 2.03 -13.33 -8.67
N ASP A 86 1.86 -14.25 -9.63
CA ASP A 86 0.55 -14.62 -10.18
C ASP A 86 0.01 -15.93 -9.55
N LEU A 87 0.13 -16.05 -8.23
CA LEU A 87 -0.36 -17.20 -7.48
C LEU A 87 -1.87 -17.13 -7.25
N GLY A 88 -2.53 -18.29 -7.33
CA GLY A 88 -3.92 -18.47 -6.90
C GLY A 88 -4.10 -18.38 -5.38
N PRO A 89 -5.36 -18.38 -4.91
CA PRO A 89 -5.65 -18.28 -3.48
C PRO A 89 -4.92 -19.31 -2.63
N GLU A 90 -4.85 -20.58 -3.04
CA GLU A 90 -4.16 -21.60 -2.25
C GLU A 90 -2.66 -21.30 -2.12
N GLY A 91 -2.03 -20.83 -3.21
CA GLY A 91 -0.62 -20.47 -3.22
C GLY A 91 -0.33 -19.27 -2.32
N VAL A 92 -1.17 -18.24 -2.36
CA VAL A 92 -1.03 -17.06 -1.48
C VAL A 92 -1.22 -17.46 -0.01
N THR A 93 -2.22 -18.30 0.30
CA THR A 93 -2.43 -18.82 1.66
C THR A 93 -1.23 -19.64 2.14
N ALA A 94 -0.62 -20.46 1.29
CA ALA A 94 0.61 -21.19 1.62
C ALA A 94 1.78 -20.23 1.93
N CYS A 95 2.00 -19.20 1.10
CA CYS A 95 3.03 -18.19 1.36
C CYS A 95 2.82 -17.46 2.68
N LEU A 96 1.58 -17.09 3.01
CA LEU A 96 1.25 -16.47 4.30
C LEU A 96 1.49 -17.40 5.50
N HIS A 97 1.30 -18.70 5.33
CA HIS A 97 1.55 -19.68 6.37
C HIS A 97 3.06 -19.91 6.58
N GLU A 98 3.81 -20.10 5.49
CA GLU A 98 5.22 -20.50 5.52
C GLU A 98 6.18 -19.31 5.65
N ALA A 99 5.93 -18.23 4.91
CA ALA A 99 6.79 -17.07 4.82
C ALA A 99 6.22 -15.82 5.53
N ARG A 100 4.98 -15.90 6.06
CA ARG A 100 4.25 -14.78 6.68
C ARG A 100 3.98 -13.60 5.75
N VAL A 101 4.24 -13.73 4.46
CA VAL A 101 3.95 -12.72 3.46
C VAL A 101 3.34 -13.37 2.22
N GLY A 102 2.26 -12.80 1.73
CA GLY A 102 1.62 -13.19 0.49
C GLY A 102 1.35 -11.95 -0.37
N PHE A 103 1.50 -12.10 -1.69
CA PHE A 103 1.22 -11.03 -2.64
C PHE A 103 -0.02 -11.38 -3.47
N MET A 104 -0.98 -10.48 -3.50
CA MET A 104 -2.20 -10.61 -4.30
C MET A 104 -2.13 -9.65 -5.48
N TYR A 105 -1.80 -10.18 -6.65
CA TYR A 105 -1.69 -9.40 -7.88
C TYR A 105 -3.06 -8.95 -8.40
N ALA A 106 -3.33 -7.65 -8.35
CA ALA A 106 -4.67 -7.08 -8.55
C ALA A 106 -5.41 -7.57 -9.81
N PRO A 107 -4.80 -7.70 -11.01
CA PRO A 107 -5.49 -8.21 -12.20
C PRO A 107 -5.99 -9.65 -12.10
N ARG A 108 -5.34 -10.49 -11.28
CA ARG A 108 -5.78 -11.86 -10.99
C ARG A 108 -6.98 -11.86 -10.06
N TYR A 109 -6.91 -11.05 -9.01
CA TYR A 109 -7.88 -11.07 -7.93
C TYR A 109 -9.12 -10.21 -8.20
N HIS A 110 -9.02 -9.22 -9.09
CA HIS A 110 -10.12 -8.35 -9.49
C HIS A 110 -10.43 -8.45 -11.00
N PRO A 111 -10.80 -9.64 -11.52
CA PRO A 111 -10.98 -9.85 -12.96
C PRO A 111 -12.08 -8.95 -13.56
N ALA A 112 -13.09 -8.59 -12.76
CA ALA A 112 -14.16 -7.68 -13.15
C ALA A 112 -13.65 -6.28 -13.54
N MET A 113 -12.47 -5.86 -13.06
CA MET A 113 -11.89 -4.56 -13.41
C MET A 113 -11.48 -4.44 -14.88
N LYS A 114 -11.37 -5.57 -15.60
CA LYS A 114 -11.13 -5.54 -17.04
C LYS A 114 -12.22 -4.78 -17.80
N ALA A 115 -13.47 -4.83 -17.33
CA ALA A 115 -14.59 -4.12 -17.96
C ALA A 115 -14.48 -2.60 -17.83
N VAL A 116 -13.87 -2.09 -16.76
CA VAL A 116 -13.79 -0.66 -16.44
C VAL A 116 -12.52 -0.01 -17.00
N ARG A 117 -11.51 -0.83 -17.35
CA ARG A 117 -10.21 -0.37 -17.86
C ARG A 117 -10.31 0.55 -19.09
N PRO A 118 -11.10 0.25 -20.14
CA PRO A 118 -11.18 1.12 -21.32
C PRO A 118 -11.74 2.50 -20.99
N VAL A 119 -12.76 2.57 -20.12
CA VAL A 119 -13.38 3.82 -19.68
C VAL A 119 -12.38 4.67 -18.91
N ARG A 120 -11.65 4.08 -17.97
CA ARG A 120 -10.60 4.79 -17.22
C ARG A 120 -9.52 5.36 -18.14
N ALA A 121 -9.07 4.58 -19.11
CA ALA A 121 -8.05 5.01 -20.07
C ALA A 121 -8.52 6.17 -20.96
N ALA A 122 -9.80 6.18 -21.33
CA ALA A 122 -10.40 7.25 -22.13
C ALA A 122 -10.56 8.56 -21.33
N LEU A 123 -10.96 8.47 -20.05
CA LEU A 123 -11.22 9.63 -19.20
C LEU A 123 -9.97 10.47 -18.91
N LYS A 124 -8.80 9.84 -18.72
CA LYS A 124 -7.51 10.51 -18.38
C LYS A 124 -7.58 11.50 -17.22
N VAL A 125 -8.59 11.39 -16.35
CA VAL A 125 -8.76 12.17 -15.13
C VAL A 125 -8.78 11.25 -13.91
N ARG A 126 -8.43 11.79 -12.74
CA ARG A 126 -8.59 11.05 -11.48
C ARG A 126 -10.07 10.87 -11.19
N THR A 127 -10.42 9.69 -10.69
CA THR A 127 -11.78 9.32 -10.26
C THR A 127 -11.69 8.62 -8.91
N VAL A 128 -12.84 8.32 -8.29
CA VAL A 128 -12.89 7.47 -7.08
C VAL A 128 -12.12 6.15 -7.25
N LEU A 129 -12.02 5.60 -8.47
CA LEU A 129 -11.27 4.37 -8.73
C LEU A 129 -9.76 4.48 -8.45
N ASN A 130 -9.22 5.69 -8.35
CA ASN A 130 -7.81 5.92 -7.98
C ASN A 130 -7.56 5.70 -6.48
N MET A 131 -8.57 5.88 -5.63
CA MET A 131 -8.44 5.63 -4.19
C MET A 131 -8.86 4.22 -3.78
N LEU A 132 -9.52 3.44 -4.65
CA LEU A 132 -10.03 2.14 -4.26
C LEU A 132 -8.95 1.07 -4.05
N GLY A 133 -7.77 1.16 -4.68
CA GLY A 133 -6.74 0.11 -4.59
C GLY A 133 -6.46 -0.41 -3.17
N PRO A 134 -6.15 0.47 -2.20
CA PRO A 134 -5.98 0.13 -0.80
C PRO A 134 -7.20 -0.48 -0.08
N LEU A 135 -8.41 -0.27 -0.60
CA LEU A 135 -9.67 -0.73 -0.01
C LEU A 135 -10.08 -2.14 -0.51
N LEU A 136 -9.31 -2.71 -1.42
CA LEU A 136 -9.70 -3.89 -2.21
C LEU A 136 -8.85 -5.12 -1.91
N ASN A 137 -8.27 -5.22 -0.72
CA ASN A 137 -7.47 -6.36 -0.34
C ASN A 137 -8.31 -7.67 -0.38
N PRO A 138 -7.98 -8.65 -1.25
CA PRO A 138 -8.77 -9.87 -1.42
C PRO A 138 -8.82 -10.78 -0.18
N ALA A 139 -7.90 -10.57 0.76
CA ALA A 139 -7.81 -11.29 2.02
C ALA A 139 -8.57 -10.59 3.16
N GLU A 140 -9.27 -9.48 2.91
CA GLU A 140 -9.97 -8.68 3.93
C GLU A 140 -9.07 -8.34 5.12
N ALA A 141 -7.88 -7.82 4.83
CA ALA A 141 -6.89 -7.47 5.85
C ALA A 141 -7.52 -6.64 6.97
N GLU A 142 -7.34 -7.09 8.22
CA GLU A 142 -7.94 -6.49 9.41
C GLU A 142 -7.17 -5.25 9.87
N TYR A 143 -5.91 -5.15 9.44
CA TYR A 143 -4.99 -4.07 9.74
C TYR A 143 -4.47 -3.43 8.45
N GLY A 144 -4.25 -2.12 8.44
CA GLY A 144 -3.70 -1.42 7.28
C GLY A 144 -2.75 -0.28 7.63
N LEU A 145 -1.62 -0.21 6.94
CA LEU A 145 -0.85 1.02 6.77
C LEU A 145 -1.10 1.51 5.34
N VAL A 146 -1.89 2.57 5.22
CA VAL A 146 -2.41 3.04 3.93
C VAL A 146 -1.88 4.43 3.60
N GLY A 147 -1.04 4.49 2.58
CA GLY A 147 -0.58 5.73 1.99
C GLY A 147 -1.65 6.43 1.17
N VAL A 148 -1.75 7.75 1.29
CA VAL A 148 -2.60 8.58 0.42
C VAL A 148 -1.83 9.70 -0.26
N TYR A 149 -2.17 9.98 -1.53
CA TYR A 149 -1.51 11.01 -2.33
C TYR A 149 -1.74 12.45 -1.86
N SER A 150 -2.72 12.69 -0.97
CA SER A 150 -3.03 14.01 -0.40
C SER A 150 -3.66 13.86 0.97
N THR A 151 -3.37 14.80 1.87
CA THR A 151 -4.01 14.91 3.18
C THR A 151 -5.53 15.04 3.07
N ASP A 152 -6.04 15.64 1.99
CA ASP A 152 -7.48 15.91 1.77
C ASP A 152 -8.34 14.65 1.76
N ILE A 153 -7.78 13.50 1.38
CA ILE A 153 -8.50 12.22 1.31
C ILE A 153 -8.25 11.33 2.54
N SER A 154 -7.45 11.78 3.51
CA SER A 154 -7.01 10.92 4.63
C SER A 154 -8.19 10.48 5.49
N GLU A 155 -9.08 11.41 5.82
CA GLU A 155 -10.26 11.13 6.64
C GLU A 155 -11.29 10.28 5.91
N LEU A 156 -11.50 10.58 4.62
CA LEU A 156 -12.36 9.80 3.74
C LEU A 156 -11.88 8.36 3.67
N MET A 157 -10.57 8.15 3.43
CA MET A 157 -9.93 6.84 3.39
C MET A 157 -10.06 6.11 4.73
N ALA A 158 -9.69 6.76 5.83
CA ALA A 158 -9.71 6.16 7.16
C ALA A 158 -11.13 5.72 7.57
N THR A 159 -12.12 6.59 7.34
CA THR A 159 -13.52 6.28 7.63
C THR A 159 -14.03 5.15 6.73
N SER A 160 -13.67 5.14 5.45
CA SER A 160 -14.06 4.07 4.51
C SER A 160 -13.47 2.71 4.92
N LEU A 161 -12.20 2.67 5.33
CA LEU A 161 -11.55 1.46 5.86
C LEU A 161 -12.30 0.92 7.08
N LEU A 162 -12.66 1.80 8.03
CA LEU A 162 -13.44 1.40 9.20
C LEU A 162 -14.83 0.87 8.83
N ARG A 163 -15.52 1.48 7.86
CA ARG A 163 -16.82 1.00 7.33
C ARG A 163 -16.70 -0.34 6.61
N LEU A 164 -15.53 -0.64 6.02
CA LEU A 164 -15.24 -1.92 5.40
C LEU A 164 -14.94 -3.03 6.42
N GLY A 165 -14.79 -2.70 7.69
CA GLY A 165 -14.63 -3.65 8.79
C GLY A 165 -13.19 -3.85 9.25
N LEU A 166 -12.26 -2.98 8.86
CA LEU A 166 -10.90 -3.02 9.41
C LEU A 166 -10.95 -2.79 10.92
N ARG A 167 -10.17 -3.58 11.67
CA ARG A 167 -10.00 -3.39 13.10
C ARG A 167 -9.17 -2.15 13.39
N LYS A 168 -8.13 -1.88 12.60
CA LYS A 168 -7.29 -0.70 12.77
C LYS A 168 -6.60 -0.31 11.47
N ALA A 169 -6.55 0.97 11.16
CA ALA A 169 -5.76 1.46 10.04
C ALA A 169 -5.06 2.77 10.38
N LEU A 170 -3.84 2.92 9.86
CA LEU A 170 -3.10 4.17 9.84
C LEU A 170 -3.10 4.68 8.40
N VAL A 171 -3.78 5.80 8.17
CA VAL A 171 -3.72 6.50 6.88
C VAL A 171 -2.66 7.58 6.96
N VAL A 172 -1.69 7.54 6.05
CA VAL A 172 -0.46 8.35 6.15
C VAL A 172 -0.21 9.17 4.89
N HIS A 173 0.33 10.36 5.09
CA HIS A 173 0.84 11.22 4.04
C HIS A 173 2.08 11.97 4.54
N SER A 174 3.14 12.07 3.75
CA SER A 174 4.34 12.79 4.17
C SER A 174 5.11 13.33 2.98
N ALA A 175 5.48 14.62 3.04
CA ALA A 175 6.25 15.32 1.99
C ALA A 175 5.68 15.15 0.56
N GLY A 176 4.36 15.05 0.39
CA GLY A 176 3.73 14.82 -0.91
C GLY A 176 3.71 13.36 -1.37
N LEU A 177 4.26 12.43 -0.56
CA LEU A 177 4.27 11.00 -0.82
C LEU A 177 3.11 10.29 -0.11
N ASP A 178 2.65 9.21 -0.73
CA ASP A 178 1.75 8.23 -0.12
C ASP A 178 2.54 7.14 0.63
N GLU A 179 3.59 7.54 1.34
CA GLU A 179 4.45 6.66 2.12
C GLU A 179 4.92 7.40 3.38
N LEU A 180 5.35 6.67 4.42
CA LEU A 180 6.14 7.27 5.49
C LEU A 180 7.57 7.51 4.97
N THR A 181 8.02 8.76 5.02
CA THR A 181 9.36 9.15 4.54
C THR A 181 10.19 9.80 5.64
N PRO A 182 11.51 9.58 5.67
CA PRO A 182 12.40 10.35 6.52
C PRO A 182 12.47 11.85 6.16
N MET A 183 12.03 12.27 4.97
CA MET A 183 12.16 13.65 4.48
C MET A 183 11.46 14.69 5.36
N ALA A 184 10.30 14.36 5.93
CA ALA A 184 9.47 15.29 6.71
C ALA A 184 8.63 14.53 7.76
N PRO A 185 7.99 15.22 8.71
CA PRO A 185 6.96 14.58 9.52
C PRO A 185 5.83 14.03 8.63
N ALA A 186 5.19 12.95 9.07
CA ALA A 186 4.02 12.38 8.43
C ALA A 186 2.75 12.80 9.16
N ASP A 187 1.73 13.24 8.42
CA ASP A 187 0.37 13.37 8.94
C ASP A 187 -0.27 11.98 8.98
N VAL A 188 -0.84 11.62 10.13
CA VAL A 188 -1.46 10.32 10.37
C VAL A 188 -2.91 10.49 10.81
N VAL A 189 -3.81 9.79 10.14
CA VAL A 189 -5.19 9.57 10.56
C VAL A 189 -5.35 8.11 10.95
N GLU A 190 -5.51 7.87 12.25
CA GLU A 190 -5.70 6.55 12.84
C GLU A 190 -7.18 6.29 13.10
N VAL A 191 -7.64 5.11 12.68
CA VAL A 191 -8.97 4.56 13.00
C VAL A 191 -8.81 3.21 13.69
N GLU A 192 -9.68 2.96 14.67
CA GLU A 192 -9.72 1.69 15.40
C GLU A 192 -11.17 1.32 15.73
N ALA A 193 -11.55 0.08 15.45
CA ALA A 193 -12.87 -0.45 15.72
C ALA A 193 -13.17 -0.41 17.23
N GLY A 194 -14.33 0.15 17.58
CA GLY A 194 -14.73 0.34 18.97
C GLY A 194 -14.21 1.62 19.63
N GLN A 195 -13.31 2.38 18.98
CA GLN A 195 -12.92 3.71 19.44
C GLN A 195 -13.78 4.80 18.77
N PRO A 196 -14.25 5.83 19.50
CA PRO A 196 -15.04 6.90 18.93
C PRO A 196 -14.17 7.88 18.14
N GLY A 197 -14.53 8.10 16.88
CA GLY A 197 -13.93 9.13 16.03
C GLY A 197 -12.57 8.76 15.41
N LEU A 198 -11.94 9.75 14.80
CA LEU A 198 -10.62 9.64 14.17
C LEU A 198 -9.56 10.24 15.09
N LYS A 199 -8.42 9.57 15.26
CA LYS A 199 -7.27 10.13 15.96
C LYS A 199 -6.28 10.72 14.95
N ARG A 200 -5.90 11.97 15.14
CA ARG A 200 -4.95 12.69 14.27
C ARG A 200 -3.69 13.01 15.04
N TYR A 201 -2.54 12.72 14.45
CA TYR A 201 -1.24 13.06 15.01
C TYR A 201 -0.18 13.11 13.92
N ARG A 202 1.02 13.57 14.28
CA ARG A 202 2.18 13.55 13.41
C ARG A 202 3.21 12.56 13.90
N LEU A 203 3.88 11.90 12.97
CA LEU A 203 5.06 11.09 13.25
C LEU A 203 6.27 11.81 12.67
N ASP A 204 7.20 12.21 13.54
CA ASP A 204 8.49 12.71 13.10
C ASP A 204 9.51 11.56 13.11
N PRO A 205 10.17 11.22 11.98
CA PRO A 205 11.24 10.22 11.98
C PRO A 205 12.38 10.55 12.95
N LEU A 206 12.59 11.82 13.30
CA LEU A 206 13.57 12.23 14.30
C LEU A 206 13.24 11.67 15.69
N ASP A 207 11.95 11.54 16.05
CA ASP A 207 11.50 10.95 17.31
C ASP A 207 11.83 9.45 17.39
N MET A 208 12.11 8.83 16.24
CA MET A 208 12.51 7.42 16.11
C MET A 208 14.03 7.26 15.92
N GLY A 209 14.80 8.35 16.00
CA GLY A 209 16.24 8.34 15.77
C GLY A 209 16.64 8.16 14.29
N ILE A 210 15.70 8.39 13.36
CA ILE A 210 15.93 8.29 11.92
C ILE A 210 16.28 9.68 11.38
N ALA A 211 17.45 9.82 10.77
CA ALA A 211 17.90 11.08 10.19
C ALA A 211 17.04 11.48 8.97
N ARG A 212 16.90 12.79 8.73
CA ARG A 212 16.28 13.32 7.51
C ARG A 212 17.07 12.88 6.28
N CYS A 213 16.35 12.68 5.17
CA CYS A 213 16.93 12.47 3.85
C CYS A 213 16.36 13.50 2.86
N GLN A 214 16.97 13.60 1.69
CA GLN A 214 16.44 14.33 0.55
C GLN A 214 15.61 13.41 -0.36
N VAL A 215 14.88 13.98 -1.30
CA VAL A 215 14.08 13.20 -2.25
C VAL A 215 14.98 12.32 -3.14
N GLU A 216 16.19 12.79 -3.45
CA GLU A 216 17.20 12.06 -4.21
C GLU A 216 17.58 10.74 -3.57
N ASP A 217 17.64 10.68 -2.24
CA ASP A 217 18.02 9.48 -1.47
C ASP A 217 16.94 8.39 -1.56
N LEU A 218 15.72 8.76 -1.97
CA LEU A 218 14.58 7.85 -2.10
C LEU A 218 14.26 7.49 -3.55
N LYS A 219 14.95 8.07 -4.53
CA LYS A 219 14.69 7.81 -5.95
C LYS A 219 14.95 6.34 -6.29
N GLY A 220 13.93 5.71 -6.86
CA GLY A 220 14.05 4.38 -7.44
C GLY A 220 14.40 4.45 -8.93
N GLY A 221 14.33 3.29 -9.59
CA GLY A 221 14.46 3.19 -11.03
C GLY A 221 13.54 2.14 -11.63
N ASP A 222 14.06 1.41 -12.61
CA ASP A 222 13.38 0.25 -13.17
C ASP A 222 13.30 -0.91 -12.15
N ALA A 223 12.65 -2.00 -12.56
CA ALA A 223 12.48 -3.17 -11.71
C ALA A 223 13.81 -3.80 -11.26
N ALA A 224 14.84 -3.77 -12.11
CA ALA A 224 16.14 -4.35 -11.78
C ALA A 224 16.86 -3.51 -10.71
N LEU A 225 16.88 -2.18 -10.88
CA LEU A 225 17.50 -1.28 -9.91
C LEU A 225 16.76 -1.33 -8.57
N ASN A 226 15.43 -1.26 -8.55
CA ASN A 226 14.68 -1.34 -7.30
C ASN A 226 14.85 -2.70 -6.61
N ALA A 227 14.93 -3.80 -7.36
CA ALA A 227 15.21 -5.11 -6.80
C ALA A 227 16.62 -5.17 -6.18
N GLN A 228 17.62 -4.56 -6.82
CA GLN A 228 18.97 -4.46 -6.27
C GLN A 228 18.99 -3.64 -4.99
N ILE A 229 18.37 -2.46 -4.97
CA ILE A 229 18.29 -1.60 -3.77
C ILE A 229 17.63 -2.35 -2.61
N LEU A 230 16.53 -3.08 -2.85
CA LEU A 230 15.90 -3.88 -1.81
C LEU A 230 16.82 -5.01 -1.31
N ARG A 231 17.55 -5.69 -2.19
CA ARG A 231 18.55 -6.70 -1.78
C ARG A 231 19.65 -6.08 -0.92
N ASP A 232 20.15 -4.91 -1.29
CA ASP A 232 21.21 -4.23 -0.54
C ASP A 232 20.72 -3.84 0.87
N VAL A 233 19.52 -3.26 0.96
CA VAL A 233 18.89 -2.91 2.25
C VAL A 233 18.69 -4.15 3.12
N PHE A 234 18.19 -5.25 2.56
CA PHE A 234 18.05 -6.52 3.29
C PHE A 234 19.39 -7.16 3.65
N GLY A 235 20.43 -6.91 2.85
CA GLY A 235 21.82 -7.28 3.12
C GLY A 235 22.51 -6.42 4.18
N GLY A 236 21.82 -5.40 4.71
CA GLY A 236 22.32 -4.52 5.77
C GLY A 236 23.07 -3.29 5.27
N ALA A 237 22.98 -2.97 3.97
CA ALA A 237 23.44 -1.68 3.48
C ALA A 237 22.73 -0.56 4.25
N ARG A 238 23.52 0.37 4.79
CA ARG A 238 22.98 1.54 5.47
C ARG A 238 22.76 2.62 4.42
N GLY A 239 21.65 3.35 4.54
CA GLY A 239 21.46 4.57 3.75
C GLY A 239 22.69 5.46 3.90
N GLU A 240 23.18 6.01 2.80
CA GLU A 240 24.31 6.93 2.85
C GLU A 240 23.95 8.03 3.85
N ARG A 241 24.73 8.16 4.92
CA ARG A 241 24.73 9.42 5.66
C ARG A 241 25.16 10.43 4.63
N SER A 242 24.24 11.26 4.14
CA SER A 242 24.61 12.45 3.42
C SER A 242 25.43 13.29 4.39
N GLY A 243 26.75 13.10 4.34
CA GLY A 243 27.71 13.82 5.13
C GLY A 243 27.79 15.22 4.54
N ARG A 244 26.90 16.10 4.97
CA ARG A 244 27.07 17.56 4.99
C ARG A 244 26.34 18.15 6.19
#